data_AF-A0A967F8I3-F1
#
_entry.id   AF-A0A967F8I3-F1
#
_cell.length_a   1.000
_cell.length_b   1.000
_cell.length_c   1.000
_cell.angle_alpha   90.00
_cell.angle_beta   90.00
_cell.angle_gamma   90.00
#
_symmetry.space_group_name_H-M   'P 1'
#
loop_
_entity.id
_entity.type
_entity.pdbx_description
1 polymer ?
#
loop_
_entity_poly.entity_id
_entity_poly.type
_entity_poly.pdbx_seq_one_letter_code
_entity_poly.pdbx_strand_id
1 'polypeptide(L)'
;ETVGTVPGVKTLGFEGAAGPGVGPSISLQLMGTNIEQLGRAAKDLENRIRAYEGVYDVRNSYERGTPEIKLNIKPEAEALGLTLADLARQVRAGFYGEEVQRVQRGQDEVKVMVRFPRDERDSVGYLENMRVRTPSGGRVPFHAVAEVELAESPTTIRRFDRERSVRVSAEVDKENYEPGKITDDILQKELPAVLASYPGIRHRLSGAAQSQQEVQHDLVKGAAFALFLIYALMAIPLRSYSQPLIIMSVIPFGAIGALVGHWMLGIQVSMMSFFGIIALAGVVVNDSLILVDFVNRE
;
A
#
# COMPACT_ATOMS: atom_id res chain seq x y z
N GLU A 1 -25.07 -3.63 8.23
CA GLU A 1 -24.55 -4.08 9.55
C GLU A 1 -23.89 -2.91 10.25
N THR A 2 -24.44 -2.46 11.37
CA THR A 2 -23.78 -1.46 12.22
C THR A 2 -22.80 -2.17 13.14
N VAL A 3 -21.52 -2.13 12.81
CA VAL A 3 -20.48 -2.58 13.74
C VAL A 3 -20.47 -1.61 14.92
N GLY A 4 -20.71 -2.13 16.13
CA GLY A 4 -20.64 -1.33 17.35
C GLY A 4 -19.26 -0.74 17.59
N THR A 5 -19.11 0.11 18.61
CA THR A 5 -17.81 0.67 18.98
C THR A 5 -16.85 -0.43 19.42
N VAL A 6 -15.73 -0.61 18.71
CA VAL A 6 -14.66 -1.55 19.09
C VAL A 6 -13.56 -0.77 19.82
N PRO A 7 -13.36 -0.97 21.14
CA PRO A 7 -12.37 -0.22 21.92
C PRO A 7 -10.94 -0.50 21.43
N GLY A 8 -10.12 0.55 21.34
CA GLY A 8 -8.70 0.44 20.99
C GLY A 8 -8.39 0.31 19.50
N VAL A 9 -9.39 0.38 18.61
CA VAL A 9 -9.19 0.32 17.16
C VAL A 9 -8.64 1.64 16.62
N LYS A 10 -7.46 1.59 16.00
CA LYS A 10 -6.83 2.73 15.30
C LYS A 10 -7.37 2.91 13.87
N THR A 11 -7.74 1.82 13.21
CA THR A 11 -8.26 1.79 11.84
C THR A 11 -9.33 0.70 11.74
N LEU A 12 -10.51 1.07 11.26
CA LEU A 12 -11.59 0.13 10.94
C LEU A 12 -11.87 0.25 9.45
N GLY A 13 -11.81 -0.87 8.73
CA GLY A 13 -12.04 -0.91 7.30
C GLY A 13 -12.99 -2.04 6.93
N PHE A 14 -13.85 -1.77 5.97
CA PHE A 14 -14.71 -2.77 5.35
C PHE A 14 -14.19 -3.01 3.95
N GLU A 15 -13.79 -4.25 3.66
CA GLU A 15 -13.42 -4.67 2.32
C GLU A 15 -14.48 -5.66 1.84
N GLY A 16 -15.16 -5.32 0.74
CA GLY A 16 -16.00 -6.28 0.04
C GLY A 16 -15.12 -7.31 -0.64
N ALA A 17 -15.53 -8.58 -0.65
CA ALA A 17 -14.88 -9.62 -1.43
C ALA A 17 -15.02 -9.30 -2.92
N ALA A 18 -14.04 -8.58 -3.47
CA ALA A 18 -13.97 -8.30 -4.89
C ALA A 18 -12.62 -8.81 -5.42
N GLY A 19 -12.63 -9.26 -6.68
CA GLY A 19 -11.59 -10.07 -7.30
C GLY A 19 -10.19 -9.42 -7.44
N PRO A 20 -9.28 -10.07 -8.16
CA PRO A 20 -7.91 -9.57 -8.36
C PRO A 20 -7.91 -8.15 -8.95
N GLY A 21 -7.12 -7.24 -8.36
CA GLY A 21 -7.04 -5.83 -8.78
C GLY A 21 -7.83 -4.84 -7.91
N VAL A 22 -8.53 -5.32 -6.87
CA VAL A 22 -9.24 -4.47 -5.92
C VAL A 22 -8.23 -3.95 -4.89
N GLY A 23 -7.79 -2.73 -5.14
CA GLY A 23 -7.10 -1.90 -4.16
C GLY A 23 -7.82 -0.56 -4.05
N PRO A 24 -7.46 0.26 -3.06
CA PRO A 24 -8.04 1.59 -2.92
C PRO A 24 -7.89 2.41 -4.20
N SER A 25 -8.92 3.18 -4.52
CA SER A 25 -8.99 3.98 -5.76
C SER A 25 -7.78 4.90 -5.94
N ILE A 26 -7.26 5.46 -4.84
CA ILE A 26 -6.03 6.22 -4.79
C ILE A 26 -5.09 5.55 -3.79
N SER A 27 -3.84 5.28 -4.19
CA SER A 27 -2.84 4.75 -3.27
C SER A 27 -1.45 5.26 -3.63
N LEU A 28 -0.90 6.07 -2.74
CA LEU A 28 0.42 6.67 -2.86
C LEU A 28 1.32 6.10 -1.78
N GLN A 29 2.54 5.72 -2.19
CA GLN A 29 3.56 5.24 -1.28
C GLN A 29 4.69 6.25 -1.21
N LEU A 30 4.92 6.78 -0.01
CA LEU A 30 6.06 7.62 0.30
C LEU A 30 7.19 6.74 0.85
N MET A 31 8.41 6.99 0.42
CA MET A 31 9.61 6.24 0.78
C MET A 31 10.69 7.18 1.29
N GLY A 32 11.42 6.77 2.33
CA GLY A 32 12.51 7.57 2.87
C GLY A 32 13.25 6.88 4.01
N THR A 33 14.39 7.44 4.40
CA THR A 33 15.23 6.91 5.49
C THR A 33 14.80 7.46 6.85
N ASN A 34 14.39 8.74 6.91
CA ASN A 34 13.93 9.39 8.13
C ASN A 34 12.43 9.15 8.36
N ILE A 35 12.11 8.34 9.38
CA ILE A 35 10.72 7.93 9.69
C ILE A 35 9.85 9.09 10.20
N GLU A 36 10.42 10.06 10.91
CA GLU A 36 9.65 11.20 11.40
C GLU A 36 9.28 12.17 10.28
N GLN A 37 10.22 12.46 9.39
CA GLN A 37 9.94 13.25 8.19
C GLN A 37 8.93 12.53 7.30
N LEU A 38 9.08 11.21 7.14
CA LEU A 38 8.14 10.39 6.37
C LEU A 38 6.72 10.42 6.97
N GLY A 39 6.62 10.36 8.31
CA GLY A 39 5.33 10.46 9.01
C GLY A 39 4.67 11.83 8.88
N ARG A 40 5.46 12.91 8.99
CA ARG A 40 4.98 14.28 8.78
C ARG A 40 4.51 14.51 7.34
N ALA A 41 5.30 14.09 6.35
CA ALA A 41 4.94 14.17 4.94
C ALA A 41 3.68 13.37 4.61
N ALA A 42 3.55 12.15 5.16
CA ALA A 42 2.36 11.34 4.99
C ALA A 42 1.13 11.99 5.63
N LYS A 43 1.29 12.64 6.79
CA LYS A 43 0.18 13.35 7.44
C LYS A 43 -0.25 14.60 6.67
N ASP A 44 0.70 15.35 6.12
CA ASP A 44 0.39 16.51 5.28
C ASP A 44 -0.32 16.09 3.99
N LEU A 45 0.14 15.01 3.36
CA LEU A 45 -0.51 14.44 2.18
C LEU A 45 -1.92 13.93 2.51
N GLU A 46 -2.10 13.23 3.64
CA GLU A 46 -3.40 12.78 4.13
C GLU A 46 -4.38 13.96 4.29
N ASN A 47 -3.93 15.07 4.89
CA ASN A 47 -4.76 16.25 5.09
C ASN A 47 -5.16 16.92 3.75
N ARG A 48 -4.24 16.97 2.79
CA ARG A 48 -4.51 17.51 1.43
C ARG A 48 -5.49 16.62 0.67
N ILE A 49 -5.32 15.30 0.72
CA ILE A 49 -6.22 14.33 0.06
C ILE A 49 -7.63 14.42 0.66
N ARG A 50 -7.76 14.62 1.98
CA ARG A 50 -9.07 14.81 2.64
C ARG A 50 -9.81 16.07 2.21
N ALA A 51 -9.13 17.06 1.62
CA ALA A 51 -9.76 18.29 1.16
C ALA A 51 -10.46 18.15 -0.20
N TYR A 52 -10.23 17.04 -0.93
CA TYR A 52 -10.89 16.77 -2.19
C TYR A 52 -12.34 16.33 -1.98
N GLU A 53 -13.24 16.93 -2.77
CA GLU A 53 -14.62 16.49 -2.85
C GLU A 53 -14.71 15.10 -3.52
N GLY A 54 -15.58 14.23 -3.01
CA GLY A 54 -15.73 12.86 -3.52
C GLY A 54 -14.68 11.86 -3.02
N VAL A 55 -13.72 12.28 -2.19
CA VAL A 55 -12.74 11.38 -1.55
C VAL A 55 -13.21 10.99 -0.15
N TYR A 56 -13.22 9.69 0.14
CA TYR A 56 -13.57 9.15 1.46
C TYR A 56 -12.60 8.04 1.89
N ASP A 57 -12.72 7.60 3.15
CA ASP A 57 -11.88 6.54 3.74
C ASP A 57 -10.37 6.76 3.54
N VAL A 58 -9.91 7.99 3.84
CA VAL A 58 -8.48 8.34 3.76
C VAL A 58 -7.73 7.69 4.91
N ARG A 59 -6.87 6.72 4.57
CA ARG A 59 -6.04 5.94 5.49
C ARG A 59 -4.57 6.30 5.34
N ASN A 60 -3.90 6.40 6.48
CA ASN A 60 -2.47 6.60 6.57
C ASN A 60 -1.85 5.44 7.36
N SER A 61 -0.93 4.72 6.74
CA SER A 61 -0.26 3.59 7.38
C SER A 61 0.90 3.99 8.29
N TYR A 62 1.12 5.28 8.51
CA TYR A 62 2.10 5.75 9.48
C TYR A 62 1.59 5.47 10.89
N GLU A 63 2.20 4.50 11.54
CA GLU A 63 1.96 4.21 12.94
C GLU A 63 3.04 4.90 13.77
N ARG A 64 2.63 5.87 14.59
CA ARG A 64 3.53 6.54 15.55
C ARG A 64 4.16 5.55 16.55
N GLY A 65 3.50 4.42 16.74
CA GLY A 65 3.92 3.30 17.56
C GLY A 65 2.84 2.83 18.53
N THR A 66 3.10 1.76 19.25
CA THR A 66 2.43 1.48 20.52
C THR A 66 3.35 1.85 21.67
N PRO A 67 2.81 2.25 22.83
CA PRO A 67 3.60 2.36 24.04
C PRO A 67 4.36 1.06 24.31
N GLU A 68 5.68 1.16 24.41
CA GLU A 68 6.60 0.09 24.75
C GLU A 68 7.29 0.44 26.07
N ILE A 69 7.48 -0.57 26.92
CA ILE A 69 8.23 -0.45 28.16
C ILE A 69 9.67 -0.85 27.83
N LYS A 70 10.56 0.13 27.72
CA LYS A 70 11.97 -0.10 27.48
C LYS A 70 12.71 -0.22 28.80
N LEU A 71 13.42 -1.33 28.96
CA LEU A 71 14.22 -1.62 30.16
C LEU A 71 15.66 -1.24 29.89
N ASN A 72 16.24 -0.41 30.76
CA ASN A 72 17.66 -0.07 30.74
C ASN A 72 18.31 -0.62 32.01
N ILE A 73 19.48 -1.23 31.88
CA ILE A 73 20.22 -1.78 33.02
C ILE A 73 21.09 -0.67 33.64
N LYS A 74 21.18 -0.65 34.98
CA LYS A 74 22.05 0.30 35.69
C LYS A 74 23.47 -0.26 35.87
N PRO A 75 24.51 0.58 36.00
CA PRO A 75 25.89 0.11 36.26
C PRO A 75 26.01 -0.79 37.50
N GLU A 76 25.20 -0.54 38.54
CA GLU A 76 25.17 -1.36 39.76
C GLU A 76 24.73 -2.79 39.50
N ALA A 77 23.87 -3.01 38.49
CA ALA A 77 23.44 -4.34 38.10
C ALA A 77 24.53 -5.11 37.37
N GLU A 78 25.28 -4.43 36.49
CA GLU A 78 26.43 -5.01 35.80
C GLU A 78 27.51 -5.42 36.81
N ALA A 79 27.75 -4.62 37.85
CA ALA A 79 28.64 -4.96 38.95
C ALA A 79 28.19 -6.22 39.74
N LEU A 80 26.89 -6.51 39.75
CA LEU A 80 26.29 -7.73 40.31
C LEU A 80 26.26 -8.91 39.33
N GLY A 81 26.82 -8.73 38.13
CA GLY A 81 26.86 -9.74 37.07
C GLY A 81 25.54 -9.91 36.32
N LEU A 82 24.56 -9.04 36.52
CA LEU A 82 23.29 -9.08 35.79
C LEU A 82 23.49 -8.58 34.36
N THR A 83 22.89 -9.27 33.39
CA THR A 83 22.78 -8.78 32.00
C THR A 83 21.38 -8.23 31.72
N LEU A 84 21.26 -7.38 30.69
CA LEU A 84 19.95 -6.93 30.21
C LEU A 84 19.04 -8.11 29.81
N ALA A 85 19.63 -9.18 29.26
CA ALA A 85 18.89 -10.38 28.89
C ALA A 85 18.30 -11.10 30.13
N ASP A 86 19.05 -11.16 31.24
CA ASP A 86 18.56 -11.76 32.48
C ASP A 86 17.43 -10.95 33.11
N LEU A 87 17.57 -9.63 33.11
CA LEU A 87 16.54 -8.71 33.56
C LEU A 87 15.26 -8.88 32.72
N ALA A 88 15.38 -8.81 31.39
CA ALA A 88 14.25 -8.91 30.46
C ALA A 88 13.52 -10.26 30.59
N ARG A 89 14.26 -11.36 30.78
CA ARG A 89 13.69 -12.70 30.97
C ARG A 89 12.88 -12.78 32.26
N GLN A 90 13.43 -12.28 33.37
CA GLN A 90 12.74 -12.27 34.66
C GLN A 90 11.49 -11.38 34.64
N VAL A 91 11.57 -10.19 34.03
CA VAL A 91 10.42 -9.29 33.87
C VAL A 91 9.33 -9.94 33.02
N ARG A 92 9.71 -10.55 31.88
CA ARG A 92 8.76 -11.25 31.01
C ARG A 92 8.10 -12.43 31.73
N ALA A 93 8.85 -13.24 32.46
CA ALA A 93 8.32 -14.36 33.24
C ALA A 93 7.35 -13.88 34.34
N GLY A 94 7.63 -12.77 35.01
CA GLY A 94 6.75 -12.20 36.03
C GLY A 94 5.44 -11.66 35.45
N PHE A 95 5.50 -10.84 34.40
CA PHE A 95 4.35 -10.08 33.91
C PHE A 95 3.58 -10.78 32.78
N TYR A 96 4.27 -11.24 31.74
CA TYR A 96 3.65 -11.94 30.61
C TYR A 96 3.37 -13.41 30.97
N GLY A 97 4.38 -14.04 31.56
CA GLY A 97 4.39 -15.44 31.97
C GLY A 97 5.39 -16.27 31.17
N GLU A 98 5.88 -17.32 31.83
CA GLU A 98 6.78 -18.31 31.25
C GLU A 98 6.05 -19.63 31.03
N GLU A 99 6.13 -20.16 29.81
CA GLU A 99 5.57 -21.47 29.46
C GLU A 99 6.47 -22.54 30.08
N VAL A 100 6.02 -23.15 31.18
CA VAL A 100 6.81 -24.17 31.90
C VAL A 100 6.52 -25.58 31.40
N GLN A 101 5.33 -25.78 30.85
CA GLN A 101 4.90 -27.07 30.31
C GLN A 101 3.78 -26.88 29.31
N ARG A 102 3.70 -27.79 28.34
CA ARG A 102 2.54 -27.96 27.49
C ARG A 102 1.98 -29.36 27.68
N VAL A 103 0.66 -29.46 27.84
CA VAL A 103 -0.03 -30.71 28.16
C VAL A 103 -1.11 -30.96 27.12
N GLN A 104 -1.16 -32.17 26.58
CA GLN A 104 -2.23 -32.60 25.70
C GLN A 104 -3.53 -32.76 26.49
N ARG A 105 -4.60 -32.11 26.05
CA ARG A 105 -5.95 -32.25 26.60
C ARG A 105 -6.91 -32.60 25.47
N GLY A 106 -7.16 -33.90 25.29
CA GLY A 106 -7.95 -34.39 24.17
C GLY A 106 -7.23 -34.18 22.84
N GLN A 107 -7.86 -33.45 21.91
CA GLN A 107 -7.24 -33.08 20.63
C GLN A 107 -6.47 -31.75 20.68
N ASP A 108 -6.60 -30.99 21.78
CA ASP A 108 -5.96 -29.69 21.93
C ASP A 108 -4.69 -29.76 22.79
N GLU A 109 -3.78 -28.81 22.58
CA GLU A 109 -2.65 -28.57 23.47
C GLU A 109 -2.92 -27.38 24.41
N VAL A 110 -2.72 -27.57 25.71
CA VAL A 110 -2.89 -26.52 26.73
C VAL A 110 -1.54 -26.13 27.30
N LYS A 111 -1.25 -24.83 27.30
CA LYS A 111 -0.02 -24.25 27.86
C LYS A 111 -0.19 -23.96 29.36
N VAL A 112 0.76 -24.42 30.15
CA VAL A 112 0.87 -24.10 31.58
C VAL A 112 1.86 -22.95 31.73
N MET A 113 1.38 -21.83 32.25
CA MET A 113 2.14 -20.58 32.38
C MET A 113 2.37 -20.24 33.85
N VAL A 114 3.59 -19.88 34.22
CA VAL A 114 3.93 -19.33 35.54
C VAL A 114 4.12 -17.82 35.42
N ARG A 115 3.53 -17.05 36.33
CA ARG A 115 3.57 -15.57 36.36
C ARG A 115 3.10 -15.06 37.71
N PHE A 116 3.31 -13.76 37.98
CA PHE A 116 2.82 -13.13 39.20
C PHE A 116 1.27 -13.11 39.28
N PRO A 117 0.71 -13.01 40.50
CA PRO A 117 -0.71 -12.73 40.71
C PRO A 117 -1.18 -11.52 39.89
N ARG A 118 -2.46 -11.50 39.50
CA ARG A 118 -2.98 -10.47 38.57
C ARG A 118 -2.89 -9.06 39.17
N ASP A 119 -3.14 -8.96 40.45
CA ASP A 119 -3.05 -7.80 41.33
C ASP A 119 -1.62 -7.32 41.60
N GLU A 120 -0.60 -8.06 41.14
CA GLU A 120 0.81 -7.67 41.20
C GLU A 120 1.42 -7.37 39.83
N ARG A 121 0.60 -7.28 38.76
CA ARG A 121 1.10 -7.08 37.39
C ARG A 121 0.15 -6.34 36.45
N ASP A 122 -0.90 -5.73 36.98
CA ASP A 122 -1.88 -4.96 36.19
C ASP A 122 -1.39 -3.54 35.85
N SER A 123 -0.31 -3.07 36.47
CA SER A 123 0.30 -1.78 36.19
C SER A 123 1.83 -1.85 36.14
N VAL A 124 2.43 -0.89 35.43
CA VAL A 124 3.89 -0.72 35.33
C VAL A 124 4.52 -0.45 36.71
N GLY A 125 3.78 0.17 37.63
CA GLY A 125 4.28 0.49 38.98
C GLY A 125 4.69 -0.75 39.78
N TYR A 126 4.14 -1.93 39.47
CA TYR A 126 4.56 -3.18 40.12
C TYR A 126 5.98 -3.61 39.77
N LEU A 127 6.58 -3.08 38.69
CA LEU A 127 7.99 -3.29 38.41
C LEU A 127 8.86 -2.76 39.56
N GLU A 128 8.47 -1.70 40.26
CA GLU A 128 9.24 -1.15 41.38
C GLU A 128 9.32 -2.10 42.57
N ASN A 129 8.28 -2.91 42.77
CA ASN A 129 8.18 -3.91 43.83
C ASN A 129 8.81 -5.26 43.47
N MET A 130 9.16 -5.44 42.19
CA MET A 130 9.76 -6.69 41.71
C MET A 130 11.16 -6.88 42.30
N ARG A 131 11.46 -8.13 42.70
CA ARG A 131 12.82 -8.54 43.07
C ARG A 131 13.45 -9.36 41.96
N VAL A 132 14.63 -8.92 41.52
CA VAL A 132 15.44 -9.58 40.49
C VAL A 132 16.48 -10.47 41.17
N ARG A 133 16.61 -11.72 40.70
CA ARG A 133 17.63 -12.66 41.17
C ARG A 133 18.95 -12.39 40.45
N THR A 134 20.03 -12.27 41.20
CA THR A 134 21.39 -12.18 40.66
C THR A 134 21.95 -13.57 40.32
N PRO A 135 22.94 -13.69 39.42
CA PRO A 135 23.59 -14.97 39.13
C PRO A 135 24.25 -15.60 40.36
N SER A 136 24.68 -14.77 41.32
CA SER A 136 25.20 -15.19 42.62
C SER A 136 24.13 -15.74 43.59
N GLY A 137 22.85 -15.79 43.19
CA GLY A 137 21.74 -16.30 43.99
C GLY A 137 21.09 -15.28 44.93
N GLY A 138 21.63 -14.06 44.98
CA GLY A 138 21.06 -12.93 45.73
C GLY A 138 19.76 -12.42 45.10
N ARG A 139 19.04 -11.58 45.85
CA ARG A 139 17.85 -10.87 45.35
C ARG A 139 18.02 -9.39 45.59
N VAL A 140 17.79 -8.60 44.56
CA VAL A 140 17.90 -7.15 44.59
C VAL A 140 16.61 -6.52 44.07
N PRO A 141 16.18 -5.38 44.63
CA PRO A 141 14.99 -4.71 44.14
C PRO A 141 15.22 -4.15 42.72
N PHE A 142 14.20 -4.22 41.87
CA PHE A 142 14.29 -3.85 40.46
C PHE A 142 14.79 -2.41 40.27
N HIS A 143 14.30 -1.45 41.06
CA HIS A 143 14.69 -0.03 40.96
C HIS A 143 16.19 0.22 41.23
N ALA A 144 16.87 -0.69 41.93
CA ALA A 144 18.30 -0.59 42.21
C ALA A 144 19.17 -1.08 41.04
N VAL A 145 18.60 -1.86 40.11
CA VAL A 145 19.35 -2.52 39.02
C VAL A 145 18.87 -2.16 37.63
N ALA A 146 17.70 -1.54 37.49
CA ALA A 146 17.15 -1.17 36.21
C ALA A 146 16.32 0.11 36.28
N GLU A 147 16.17 0.74 35.12
CA GLU A 147 15.28 1.86 34.88
C GLU A 147 14.26 1.48 33.82
N VAL A 148 13.05 2.03 33.96
CA VAL A 148 11.96 1.86 33.01
C VAL A 148 11.76 3.16 32.28
N GLU A 149 11.85 3.10 30.96
CA GLU A 149 11.54 4.21 30.07
C GLU A 149 10.29 3.85 29.26
N LEU A 150 9.27 4.71 29.32
CA LEU A 150 8.10 4.60 28.45
C LEU A 150 8.47 5.21 27.10
N ALA A 151 8.57 4.36 26.08
CA ALA A 151 8.89 4.76 24.72
C ALA A 151 7.73 4.45 23.77
N GLU A 152 7.68 5.09 22.62
CA GLU A 152 6.81 4.67 21.52
C GLU A 152 7.62 3.87 20.51
N SER A 153 7.11 2.70 20.14
CA SER A 153 7.80 1.79 19.22
C SER A 153 6.89 1.39 18.06
N PRO A 154 7.35 1.47 16.81
CA PRO A 154 6.55 1.07 15.66
C PRO A 154 6.16 -0.41 15.76
N THR A 155 4.85 -0.69 15.74
CA THR A 155 4.30 -2.06 15.74
C THR A 155 4.64 -2.82 14.47
N THR A 156 4.82 -2.13 13.35
CA THR A 156 5.17 -2.73 12.07
C THR A 156 6.07 -1.78 11.27
N ILE A 157 7.15 -2.32 10.69
CA ILE A 157 8.03 -1.57 9.79
C ILE A 157 7.77 -2.06 8.36
N ARG A 158 7.07 -1.25 7.56
CA ARG A 158 6.85 -1.51 6.14
C ARG A 158 8.02 -0.98 5.33
N ARG A 159 8.53 -1.81 4.42
CA ARG A 159 9.61 -1.44 3.51
C ARG A 159 9.24 -1.75 2.07
N PHE A 160 9.73 -0.92 1.16
CA PHE A 160 9.69 -1.13 -0.27
C PHE A 160 11.09 -0.88 -0.81
N ASP A 161 11.65 -1.80 -1.60
CA ASP A 161 13.03 -1.72 -2.11
C ASP A 161 14.07 -1.36 -1.03
N ARG A 162 13.93 -1.98 0.16
CA ARG A 162 14.77 -1.78 1.36
C ARG A 162 14.68 -0.41 2.02
N GLU A 163 13.92 0.53 1.49
CA GLU A 163 13.61 1.81 2.13
C GLU A 163 12.35 1.71 3.00
N ARG A 164 12.28 2.47 4.10
CA ARG A 164 11.03 2.54 4.89
C ARG A 164 9.97 3.22 4.05
N SER A 165 8.74 2.73 4.16
CA SER A 165 7.64 3.23 3.35
C SER A 165 6.37 3.44 4.17
N VAL A 166 5.65 4.50 3.84
CA VAL A 166 4.32 4.81 4.37
C VAL A 166 3.35 4.89 3.19
N ARG A 167 2.22 4.20 3.31
CA ARG A 167 1.15 4.24 2.32
C ARG A 167 0.06 5.21 2.80
N VAL A 168 -0.30 6.14 1.93
CA VAL A 168 -1.50 6.97 2.06
C VAL A 168 -2.47 6.53 0.97
N SER A 169 -3.66 6.07 1.37
CA SER A 169 -4.66 5.55 0.45
C SER A 169 -6.02 6.17 0.73
N ALA A 170 -6.85 6.27 -0.31
CA ALA A 170 -8.20 6.80 -0.21
C ALA A 170 -9.12 6.14 -1.23
N GLU A 171 -10.41 6.15 -0.94
CA GLU A 171 -11.44 5.73 -1.88
C GLU A 171 -12.10 6.96 -2.52
N VAL A 172 -12.60 6.78 -3.74
CA VAL A 172 -13.26 7.85 -4.52
C VAL A 172 -14.68 7.40 -4.82
N ASP A 173 -15.63 8.32 -4.71
CA ASP A 173 -16.99 8.12 -5.20
C ASP A 173 -17.00 8.11 -6.74
N LYS A 174 -16.97 6.89 -7.30
CA LYS A 174 -16.91 6.64 -8.74
C LYS A 174 -18.19 7.01 -9.48
N GLU A 175 -19.30 7.30 -8.78
CA GLU A 175 -20.54 7.74 -9.43
C GLU A 175 -20.43 9.18 -9.92
N ASN A 176 -19.76 10.03 -9.14
CA ASN A 176 -19.70 11.48 -9.38
C ASN A 176 -18.31 11.96 -9.82
N TYR A 177 -17.24 11.23 -9.45
CA TYR A 177 -15.87 11.66 -9.67
C TYR A 177 -15.01 10.59 -10.36
N GLU A 178 -14.07 11.05 -11.18
CA GLU A 178 -13.13 10.19 -11.90
C GLU A 178 -11.83 10.03 -11.08
N PRO A 179 -11.49 8.82 -10.59
CA PRO A 179 -10.31 8.62 -9.75
C PRO A 179 -8.99 9.02 -10.41
N GLY A 180 -8.89 8.85 -11.74
CA GLY A 180 -7.72 9.23 -12.52
C GLY A 180 -7.42 10.73 -12.44
N LYS A 181 -8.45 11.58 -12.62
CA LYS A 181 -8.30 13.05 -12.56
C LYS A 181 -7.86 13.52 -11.17
N ILE A 182 -8.45 12.96 -10.11
CA ILE A 182 -8.06 13.29 -8.74
C ILE A 182 -6.62 12.84 -8.48
N THR A 183 -6.26 11.64 -8.93
CA THR A 183 -4.89 11.12 -8.80
C THR A 183 -3.89 12.02 -9.52
N ASP A 184 -4.20 12.45 -10.75
CA ASP A 184 -3.34 13.34 -11.54
C ASP A 184 -3.17 14.71 -10.89
N ASP A 185 -4.25 15.31 -10.35
CA ASP A 185 -4.16 16.58 -9.64
C ASP A 185 -3.31 16.46 -8.36
N ILE A 186 -3.49 15.37 -7.60
CA ILE A 186 -2.64 15.08 -6.42
C ILE A 186 -1.17 14.97 -6.84
N LEU A 187 -0.87 14.24 -7.92
CA LEU A 187 0.51 14.03 -8.39
C LEU A 187 1.16 15.30 -8.94
N GLN A 188 0.39 16.17 -9.60
CA GLN A 188 0.93 17.36 -10.27
C GLN A 188 1.01 18.58 -9.33
N LYS A 189 0.11 18.68 -8.34
CA LYS A 189 -0.03 19.88 -7.51
C LYS A 189 0.32 19.63 -6.05
N GLU A 190 -0.36 18.70 -5.41
CA GLU A 190 -0.27 18.52 -3.96
C GLU A 190 1.00 17.77 -3.54
N LEU A 191 1.36 16.72 -4.27
CA LEU A 191 2.52 15.89 -3.96
C LEU A 191 3.84 16.65 -4.11
N PRO A 192 4.08 17.45 -5.17
CA PRO A 192 5.31 18.25 -5.27
C PRO A 192 5.40 19.29 -4.14
N ALA A 193 4.28 19.90 -3.74
CA ALA A 193 4.26 20.86 -2.63
C ALA A 193 4.63 20.21 -1.29
N VAL A 194 4.16 18.99 -1.03
CA VAL A 194 4.57 18.21 0.15
C VAL A 194 6.05 17.85 0.05
N LEU A 195 6.51 17.29 -1.06
CA LEU A 195 7.90 16.84 -1.23
C LEU A 195 8.91 18.00 -1.16
N ALA A 196 8.54 19.21 -1.57
CA ALA A 196 9.37 20.41 -1.42
C ALA A 196 9.67 20.74 0.05
N SER A 197 8.76 20.41 0.96
CA SER A 197 8.92 20.64 2.40
C SER A 197 9.70 19.52 3.09
N TYR A 198 9.87 18.36 2.44
CA TYR A 198 10.51 17.18 3.01
C TYR A 198 11.55 16.57 2.05
N PRO A 199 12.77 17.13 1.99
CA PRO A 199 13.81 16.64 1.10
C PRO A 199 14.23 15.20 1.45
N GLY A 200 14.53 14.41 0.42
CA GLY A 200 14.95 13.01 0.58
C GLY A 200 13.80 11.99 0.65
N ILE A 201 12.55 12.43 0.56
CA ILE A 201 11.39 11.56 0.39
C ILE A 201 11.15 11.31 -1.10
N ARG A 202 10.97 10.04 -1.45
CA ARG A 202 10.55 9.60 -2.78
C ARG A 202 9.08 9.17 -2.73
N HIS A 203 8.43 9.15 -3.89
CA HIS A 203 7.05 8.71 -4.00
C HIS A 203 6.91 7.68 -5.12
N ARG A 204 5.84 6.89 -5.04
CA ARG A 204 5.42 5.96 -6.09
C ARG A 204 3.91 5.76 -6.01
N LEU A 205 3.28 5.60 -7.17
CA LEU A 205 1.91 5.08 -7.25
C LEU A 205 1.89 3.60 -6.88
N SER A 206 0.92 3.20 -6.08
CA SER A 206 0.73 1.82 -5.64
C SER A 206 -0.73 1.40 -5.85
N GLY A 207 -1.01 0.10 -5.73
CA GLY A 207 -2.38 -0.42 -5.83
C GLY A 207 -2.97 -0.33 -7.22
N ALA A 208 -4.30 -0.13 -7.30
CA ALA A 208 -5.06 -0.19 -8.54
C ALA A 208 -4.64 0.86 -9.58
N ALA A 209 -4.28 2.07 -9.12
CA ALA A 209 -3.80 3.15 -9.97
C ALA A 209 -2.49 2.78 -10.69
N GLN A 210 -1.56 2.13 -9.98
CA GLN A 210 -0.30 1.67 -10.58
C GLN A 210 -0.55 0.57 -11.62
N SER A 211 -1.35 -0.44 -11.29
CA SER A 211 -1.67 -1.52 -12.24
C SER A 211 -2.38 -0.99 -13.47
N GLN A 212 -3.27 -0.02 -13.32
CA GLN A 212 -3.96 0.61 -14.44
C GLN A 212 -2.98 1.32 -15.38
N GLN A 213 -2.02 2.07 -14.81
CA GLN A 213 -1.00 2.76 -15.59
C GLN A 213 -0.06 1.78 -16.32
N GLU A 214 0.36 0.70 -15.65
CA GLU A 214 1.19 -0.35 -16.25
C GLU A 214 0.47 -1.03 -17.42
N VAL A 215 -0.79 -1.45 -17.22
CA VAL A 215 -1.59 -2.09 -18.27
C VAL A 215 -1.83 -1.13 -19.43
N GLN A 216 -2.12 0.15 -19.16
CA GLN A 216 -2.30 1.14 -20.23
C GLN A 216 -1.02 1.32 -21.05
N HIS A 217 0.13 1.39 -20.39
CA HIS A 217 1.42 1.49 -21.06
C HIS A 217 1.70 0.25 -21.93
N ASP A 218 1.42 -0.95 -21.42
CA ASP A 218 1.58 -2.19 -22.17
C ASP A 218 0.58 -2.32 -23.31
N LEU A 219 -0.64 -1.79 -23.15
CA LEU A 219 -1.65 -1.76 -24.21
C LEU A 219 -1.22 -0.84 -25.36
N VAL A 220 -0.67 0.33 -25.07
CA VAL A 220 -0.15 1.26 -26.09
C VAL A 220 1.02 0.61 -26.84
N LYS A 221 1.94 -0.06 -26.13
CA LYS A 221 3.02 -0.84 -26.77
C LYS A 221 2.47 -1.97 -27.63
N GLY A 222 1.50 -2.72 -27.13
CA GLY A 222 0.84 -3.82 -27.85
C GLY A 222 0.14 -3.33 -29.10
N ALA A 223 -0.58 -2.19 -29.02
CA ALA A 223 -1.23 -1.56 -30.16
C ALA A 223 -0.22 -1.09 -31.22
N ALA A 224 0.90 -0.49 -30.81
CA ALA A 224 1.97 -0.10 -31.73
C ALA A 224 2.60 -1.32 -32.43
N PHE A 225 2.83 -2.41 -31.69
CA PHE A 225 3.33 -3.66 -32.25
C PHE A 225 2.31 -4.32 -33.21
N ALA A 226 1.02 -4.30 -32.85
CA ALA A 226 -0.05 -4.79 -33.71
C ALA A 226 -0.18 -3.99 -35.01
N LEU A 227 -0.10 -2.65 -34.94
CA LEU A 227 -0.06 -1.79 -36.11
C LEU A 227 1.13 -2.12 -37.01
N PHE A 228 2.31 -2.34 -36.43
CA PHE A 228 3.48 -2.77 -37.20
C PHE A 228 3.28 -4.12 -37.90
N LEU A 229 2.68 -5.10 -37.21
CA LEU A 229 2.37 -6.42 -37.81
C LEU A 229 1.32 -6.31 -38.91
N ILE A 230 0.26 -5.53 -38.71
CA ILE A 230 -0.77 -5.26 -39.72
C ILE A 230 -0.12 -4.61 -40.96
N TYR A 231 0.79 -3.65 -40.76
CA TYR A 231 1.54 -3.03 -41.85
C TYR A 231 2.33 -4.07 -42.64
N ALA A 232 3.12 -4.90 -41.96
CA ALA A 232 3.93 -5.93 -42.59
C ALA A 232 3.08 -6.97 -43.34
N LEU A 233 1.96 -7.40 -42.74
CA LEU A 233 1.02 -8.34 -43.34
C LEU A 233 0.31 -7.77 -44.58
N MET A 234 0.04 -6.47 -44.61
CA MET A 234 -0.59 -5.80 -45.77
C MET A 234 0.41 -5.45 -46.87
N ALA A 235 1.65 -5.09 -46.51
CA ALA A 235 2.68 -4.72 -47.48
C ALA A 235 3.02 -5.88 -48.45
N ILE A 236 2.93 -7.12 -47.98
CA ILE A 236 3.21 -8.34 -48.78
C ILE A 236 2.19 -8.53 -49.93
N PRO A 237 0.87 -8.65 -49.69
CA PRO A 237 -0.12 -8.86 -50.74
C PRO A 237 -0.29 -7.62 -51.64
N LEU A 238 -0.22 -6.41 -51.07
CA LEU A 238 -0.37 -5.17 -51.84
C LEU A 238 0.88 -4.82 -52.67
N ARG A 239 2.02 -5.48 -52.41
CA ARG A 239 3.33 -5.23 -53.05
C ARG A 239 3.72 -3.74 -53.05
N SER A 240 3.24 -2.98 -52.06
CA SER A 240 3.38 -1.54 -51.96
C SER A 240 3.58 -1.13 -50.51
N TYR A 241 4.49 -0.20 -50.28
CA TYR A 241 4.78 0.37 -48.96
C TYR A 241 3.87 1.56 -48.63
N SER A 242 3.28 2.21 -49.64
CA SER A 242 2.42 3.38 -49.46
C SER A 242 0.95 3.01 -49.24
N GLN A 243 0.45 1.97 -49.91
CA GLN A 243 -0.95 1.55 -49.79
C GLN A 243 -1.34 1.13 -48.36
N PRO A 244 -0.52 0.36 -47.60
CA PRO A 244 -0.81 0.06 -46.20
C PRO A 244 -0.93 1.32 -45.32
N LEU A 245 -0.13 2.36 -45.56
CA LEU A 245 -0.21 3.61 -44.80
C LEU A 245 -1.51 4.37 -45.08
N ILE A 246 -1.99 4.36 -46.32
CA ILE A 246 -3.28 4.95 -46.70
C ILE A 246 -4.41 4.23 -45.94
N ILE A 247 -4.38 2.90 -45.91
CA ILE A 247 -5.36 2.10 -45.14
C ILE A 247 -5.31 2.44 -43.65
N MET A 248 -4.11 2.55 -43.08
CA MET A 248 -3.93 2.89 -41.67
C MET A 248 -4.39 4.30 -41.31
N SER A 249 -4.40 5.24 -42.26
CA SER A 249 -4.89 6.59 -42.02
C SER A 249 -6.37 6.65 -41.61
N VAL A 250 -7.13 5.59 -41.85
CA VAL A 250 -8.55 5.48 -41.46
C VAL A 250 -8.71 5.15 -39.96
N ILE A 251 -7.70 4.56 -39.32
CA ILE A 251 -7.74 4.13 -37.91
C ILE A 251 -8.00 5.30 -36.94
N PRO A 252 -7.31 6.45 -37.04
CA PRO A 252 -7.62 7.63 -36.22
C PRO A 252 -9.08 8.08 -36.31
N PHE A 253 -9.72 7.97 -37.47
CA PHE A 253 -11.13 8.34 -37.65
C PHE A 253 -12.05 7.39 -36.88
N GLY A 254 -11.74 6.09 -36.86
CA GLY A 254 -12.45 5.11 -36.04
C GLY A 254 -12.34 5.41 -34.53
N ALA A 255 -11.15 5.78 -34.06
CA ALA A 255 -10.94 6.18 -32.67
C ALA A 255 -11.71 7.45 -32.29
N ILE A 256 -11.72 8.47 -33.17
CA ILE A 256 -12.52 9.69 -32.96
C ILE A 256 -14.01 9.36 -32.86
N GLY A 257 -14.53 8.50 -33.74
CA GLY A 257 -15.92 8.04 -33.68
C GLY A 257 -16.26 7.36 -32.35
N ALA A 258 -15.37 6.51 -31.84
CA ALA A 258 -15.54 5.86 -30.54
C ALA A 258 -15.52 6.86 -29.37
N LEU A 259 -14.64 7.87 -29.40
CA LEU A 259 -14.59 8.93 -28.38
C LEU A 259 -15.84 9.80 -28.39
N VAL A 260 -16.33 10.17 -29.56
CA VAL A 260 -17.60 10.91 -29.71
C VAL A 260 -18.77 10.08 -29.19
N GLY A 261 -18.79 8.77 -29.46
CA GLY A 261 -19.81 7.86 -28.92
C GLY A 261 -19.82 7.81 -27.38
N HIS A 262 -18.65 7.74 -26.76
CA HIS A 262 -18.53 7.80 -25.28
C HIS A 262 -19.04 9.14 -24.74
N TRP A 263 -18.67 10.25 -25.39
CA TRP A 263 -19.11 11.58 -25.00
C TRP A 263 -20.64 11.74 -25.12
N MET A 264 -21.24 11.25 -26.20
CA MET A 264 -22.69 11.32 -26.43
C MET A 264 -23.50 10.47 -25.45
N LEU A 265 -22.98 9.30 -25.07
CA LEU A 265 -23.62 8.40 -24.10
C LEU A 265 -23.33 8.78 -22.64
N GLY A 266 -22.43 9.74 -22.38
CA GLY A 266 -22.00 10.10 -21.04
C GLY A 266 -21.23 8.98 -20.32
N ILE A 267 -20.68 8.01 -21.06
CA ILE A 267 -19.94 6.88 -20.51
C ILE A 267 -18.45 7.25 -20.50
N GLN A 268 -17.79 7.06 -19.35
CA GLN A 268 -16.36 7.31 -19.21
C GLN A 268 -15.54 6.31 -20.03
N VAL A 269 -14.45 6.78 -20.63
CA VAL A 269 -13.52 5.90 -21.36
C VAL A 269 -12.81 5.00 -20.34
N SER A 270 -13.07 3.71 -20.41
CA SER A 270 -12.50 2.70 -19.51
C SER A 270 -11.49 1.81 -20.24
N MET A 271 -10.85 0.89 -19.52
CA MET A 271 -9.98 -0.12 -20.14
C MET A 271 -10.73 -0.96 -21.19
N MET A 272 -12.01 -1.27 -20.95
CA MET A 272 -12.86 -1.98 -21.91
C MET A 272 -13.10 -1.17 -23.18
N SER A 273 -13.18 0.16 -23.07
CA SER A 273 -13.30 1.05 -24.21
C SER A 273 -12.07 0.97 -25.12
N PHE A 274 -10.85 0.88 -24.56
CA PHE A 274 -9.63 0.72 -25.35
C PHE A 274 -9.61 -0.61 -26.12
N PHE A 275 -10.03 -1.72 -25.51
CA PHE A 275 -10.18 -2.99 -26.24
C PHE A 275 -11.18 -2.87 -27.39
N GLY A 276 -12.29 -2.17 -27.18
CA GLY A 276 -13.27 -1.88 -28.22
C GLY A 276 -12.69 -1.05 -29.37
N ILE A 277 -11.91 -0.02 -29.08
CA ILE A 277 -11.24 0.81 -30.10
C ILE A 277 -10.25 -0.02 -30.93
N ILE A 278 -9.47 -0.89 -30.28
CA ILE A 278 -8.52 -1.79 -30.97
C ILE A 278 -9.26 -2.79 -31.86
N ALA A 279 -10.37 -3.38 -31.38
CA ALA A 279 -11.19 -4.28 -32.17
C ALA A 279 -11.80 -3.57 -33.39
N LEU A 280 -12.29 -2.34 -33.21
CA LEU A 280 -12.83 -1.51 -34.29
C LEU A 280 -11.77 -1.18 -35.34
N ALA A 281 -10.53 -0.90 -34.94
CA ALA A 281 -9.43 -0.67 -35.88
C ALA A 281 -9.21 -1.87 -36.82
N GLY A 282 -9.33 -3.10 -36.31
CA GLY A 282 -9.21 -4.31 -37.12
C GLY A 282 -10.30 -4.42 -38.20
N VAL A 283 -11.55 -4.12 -37.85
CA VAL A 283 -12.68 -4.13 -38.81
C VAL A 283 -12.49 -3.07 -39.89
N VAL A 284 -12.13 -1.84 -39.49
CA VAL A 284 -11.91 -0.72 -40.41
C VAL A 284 -10.77 -0.99 -41.38
N VAL A 285 -9.68 -1.63 -40.91
CA VAL A 285 -8.56 -2.04 -41.78
C VAL A 285 -9.00 -3.08 -42.80
N ASN A 286 -9.80 -4.07 -42.39
CA ASN A 286 -10.29 -5.10 -43.30
C ASN A 286 -11.17 -4.51 -44.41
N ASP A 287 -12.09 -3.62 -44.07
CA ASP A 287 -12.98 -2.96 -45.04
C ASP A 287 -12.19 -2.08 -46.02
N SER A 288 -11.19 -1.35 -45.50
CA SER A 288 -10.31 -0.51 -46.31
C SER A 288 -9.41 -1.33 -47.25
N LEU A 289 -8.98 -2.52 -46.83
CA LEU A 289 -8.19 -3.44 -47.65
C LEU A 289 -9.01 -3.96 -48.84
N ILE A 290 -10.27 -4.33 -48.63
CA ILE A 290 -11.18 -4.78 -49.70
C ILE A 290 -11.39 -3.66 -50.72
N LEU A 291 -11.60 -2.42 -50.26
CA LEU A 291 -11.77 -1.26 -51.13
C LEU A 291 -10.52 -0.99 -51.98
N VAL A 292 -9.33 -1.03 -51.36
CA VAL A 292 -8.06 -0.80 -52.08
C VAL A 292 -7.76 -1.94 -53.07
N ASP A 293 -8.03 -3.20 -52.72
CA ASP A 293 -7.87 -4.32 -53.67
C ASP A 293 -8.83 -4.19 -54.85
N PHE A 294 -10.07 -3.75 -54.62
CA PHE A 294 -11.04 -3.49 -55.69
C PHE A 294 -10.54 -2.39 -56.64
N VAL A 295 -10.09 -1.25 -56.10
CA VAL A 295 -9.55 -0.12 -56.89
C VAL A 295 -8.27 -0.48 -57.64
N ASN A 296 -7.45 -1.40 -57.12
CA ASN A 296 -6.23 -1.86 -57.80
C ASN A 296 -6.48 -2.90 -58.91
N ARG A 297 -7.68 -3.51 -58.98
CA ARG A 297 -8.05 -4.50 -60.00
C ARG A 297 -8.75 -3.90 -61.21
N GLU A 298 -9.28 -2.69 -61.10
CA GLU A 298 -9.67 -1.83 -62.24
C GLU A 298 -8.45 -1.08 -62.80
#